data_AF-A0A453CGT5-F1
#
_entry.id   AF-A0A453CGT5-F1
#
_cell.length_a   1.000
_cell.length_b   1.000
_cell.length_c   1.000
_cell.angle_alpha   90.00
_cell.angle_beta   90.00
_cell.angle_gamma   90.00
#
_symmetry.space_group_name_H-M   'P 1'
#
loop_
_entity.id
_entity.type
_entity.pdbx_description
1 polymer ?
#
loop_
_entity_poly.entity_id
_entity_poly.type
_entity_poly.pdbx_seq_one_letter_code
_entity_poly.pdbx_strand_id
1 'polypeptide(L)'
;MERQIIFTGIMSASSAENPDFYNWNRVKIRYCDSASFAGDAFDKGTGLYFRGQRIWEEAIRHLLSIGMASADRALLTGCSAGGLAAILHCDQFGAFFAGRSTTVKCLADAGLFLDAVDVSGGRSLRSYYGDIVAMQGVAPHLPPTCTDHLDATSCFFPQNIIDNIKTPIFLLNAAYDVWQIEESLAPSKADPSRAWRACKFNRSACNASQINFLQG
;
A
#
# COMPACT_ATOMS: atom_id res chain seq x y z
N MET A 1 4.91 -12.33 -19.24
CA MET A 1 4.85 -12.45 -17.77
C MET A 1 5.74 -13.62 -17.37
N GLU A 2 6.68 -13.42 -16.45
CA GLU A 2 7.57 -14.50 -15.96
C GLU A 2 6.77 -15.64 -15.35
N ARG A 3 7.10 -16.89 -15.65
CA ARG A 3 6.38 -18.07 -15.14
C ARG A 3 6.76 -18.43 -13.69
N GLN A 4 7.92 -18.00 -13.24
CA GLN A 4 8.44 -18.21 -11.88
C GLN A 4 8.90 -16.87 -11.31
N ILE A 5 8.61 -16.63 -10.03
CA ILE A 5 9.15 -15.49 -9.30
C ILE A 5 10.08 -16.05 -8.22
N ILE A 6 11.29 -15.51 -8.17
CA ILE A 6 12.24 -15.83 -7.10
C ILE A 6 11.76 -15.15 -5.81
N PHE A 7 11.66 -15.93 -4.74
CA PHE A 7 11.37 -15.40 -3.42
C PHE A 7 12.67 -15.03 -2.69
N THR A 8 12.75 -13.77 -2.25
CA THR A 8 13.87 -13.18 -1.53
C THR A 8 13.37 -12.43 -0.29
N GLY A 9 14.27 -11.94 0.55
CA GLY A 9 13.97 -11.23 1.79
C GLY A 9 13.01 -12.02 2.68
N ILE A 10 11.93 -11.40 3.13
CA ILE A 10 10.89 -12.02 3.97
C ILE A 10 10.20 -13.24 3.31
N MET A 11 10.34 -13.42 2.00
CA MET A 11 9.83 -14.59 1.29
C MET A 11 10.90 -15.67 1.07
N SER A 12 12.18 -15.42 1.37
CA SER A 12 13.26 -16.40 1.15
C SER A 12 13.02 -17.68 1.95
N ALA A 13 13.50 -18.81 1.42
CA ALA A 13 13.56 -20.09 2.12
C ALA A 13 14.88 -20.30 2.88
N SER A 14 15.83 -19.38 2.73
CA SER A 14 17.08 -19.38 3.47
C SER A 14 16.87 -18.78 4.86
N SER A 15 17.15 -19.54 5.92
CA SER A 15 17.11 -19.02 7.29
C SER A 15 18.18 -17.94 7.56
N ALA A 16 19.24 -17.87 6.73
CA ALA A 16 20.24 -16.81 6.83
C ALA A 16 19.71 -15.45 6.31
N GLU A 17 18.73 -15.47 5.41
CA GLU A 17 18.12 -14.27 4.83
C GLU A 17 16.77 -13.94 5.50
N ASN A 18 16.02 -14.99 5.90
CA ASN A 18 14.69 -14.91 6.48
C ASN A 18 14.62 -15.71 7.79
N PRO A 19 15.28 -15.24 8.86
CA PRO A 19 15.39 -16.01 10.10
C PRO A 19 14.04 -16.32 10.74
N ASP A 20 13.03 -15.46 10.54
CA ASP A 20 11.73 -15.55 11.20
C ASP A 20 10.70 -16.41 10.44
N PHE A 21 10.72 -16.38 9.10
CA PHE A 21 9.65 -16.96 8.26
C PHE A 21 10.14 -17.97 7.21
N TYR A 22 11.41 -18.37 7.21
CA TYR A 22 11.97 -19.23 6.13
C TYR A 22 11.24 -20.57 5.94
N ASN A 23 10.54 -21.07 6.96
CA ASN A 23 9.80 -22.33 6.91
C ASN A 23 8.27 -22.15 6.77
N TRP A 24 7.78 -20.93 6.54
CA TRP A 24 6.35 -20.66 6.35
C TRP A 24 5.90 -20.99 4.92
N ASN A 25 4.59 -21.22 4.75
CA ASN A 25 3.96 -21.16 3.44
C ASN A 25 4.01 -19.71 2.93
N ARG A 26 4.41 -19.54 1.66
CA ARG A 26 4.63 -18.22 1.06
C ARG A 26 3.86 -18.08 -0.23
N VAL A 27 3.18 -16.95 -0.37
CA VAL A 27 2.35 -16.65 -1.53
C VAL A 27 2.64 -15.23 -1.99
N LYS A 28 2.77 -15.02 -3.31
CA LYS A 28 2.87 -13.70 -3.92
C LYS A 28 1.68 -13.45 -4.82
N ILE A 29 0.80 -12.54 -4.42
CA ILE A 29 -0.25 -12.01 -5.28
C ILE A 29 0.37 -10.90 -6.14
N ARG A 30 0.32 -11.06 -7.48
CA ARG A 30 0.90 -10.06 -8.39
C ARG A 30 0.00 -8.84 -8.46
N TYR A 31 0.60 -7.67 -8.29
CA TYR A 31 -0.09 -6.40 -8.46
C TYR A 31 -0.37 -6.14 -9.94
N CYS A 32 -1.64 -6.05 -10.31
CA CYS A 32 -2.08 -5.80 -11.69
C CYS A 32 -3.34 -4.95 -11.80
N ASP A 33 -3.81 -4.35 -10.70
CA ASP A 33 -5.03 -3.55 -10.65
C ASP A 33 -4.77 -2.04 -10.66
N SER A 34 -3.62 -1.58 -10.16
CA SER A 34 -3.25 -0.15 -10.09
C SER A 34 -3.96 0.68 -9.01
N ALA A 35 -4.67 0.07 -8.04
CA ALA A 35 -5.31 0.77 -6.91
C ALA A 35 -5.15 0.01 -5.58
N SER A 36 -4.01 -0.63 -5.38
CA SER A 36 -3.67 -1.33 -4.14
C SER A 36 -4.73 -2.36 -3.73
N PHE A 37 -5.28 -3.05 -4.73
CA PHE A 37 -6.38 -4.01 -4.64
C PHE A 37 -7.72 -3.45 -4.16
N ALA A 38 -7.95 -2.14 -4.23
CA ALA A 38 -9.17 -1.52 -3.73
C ALA A 38 -10.19 -1.11 -4.82
N GLY A 39 -9.84 -1.23 -6.11
CA GLY A 39 -10.73 -0.83 -7.22
C GLY A 39 -11.65 -1.94 -7.74
N ASP A 40 -12.87 -1.58 -8.14
CA ASP A 40 -13.76 -2.42 -8.95
C ASP A 40 -14.59 -1.56 -9.93
N ALA A 41 -14.05 -1.30 -11.12
CA ALA A 41 -14.71 -0.50 -12.14
C ALA A 41 -14.43 -1.00 -13.56
N PHE A 42 -15.32 -0.65 -14.49
CA PHE A 42 -15.10 -0.88 -15.92
C PHE A 42 -15.20 0.46 -16.65
N ASP A 43 -14.10 0.85 -17.29
CA ASP A 43 -14.06 2.04 -18.12
C ASP A 43 -14.47 1.68 -19.55
N LYS A 44 -15.65 2.13 -19.96
CA LYS A 44 -16.19 1.90 -21.32
C LYS A 44 -15.38 2.62 -22.40
N GLY A 45 -14.75 3.75 -22.08
CA GLY A 45 -14.00 4.56 -23.04
C GLY A 45 -12.67 3.92 -23.42
N THR A 46 -11.95 3.38 -22.43
CA THR A 46 -10.67 2.69 -22.65
C THR A 46 -10.80 1.18 -22.81
N GLY A 47 -11.93 0.59 -22.42
CA GLY A 47 -12.14 -0.85 -22.37
C GLY A 47 -11.39 -1.55 -21.23
N LEU A 48 -10.85 -0.80 -20.26
CA LEU A 48 -10.05 -1.33 -19.17
C LEU A 48 -10.91 -1.81 -18.00
N TYR A 49 -10.47 -2.92 -17.40
CA TYR A 49 -11.06 -3.50 -16.20
C TYR A 49 -10.14 -3.23 -15.00
N PHE A 50 -10.65 -2.47 -14.04
CA PHE A 50 -10.03 -2.31 -12.72
C PHE A 50 -10.70 -3.31 -11.78
N ARG A 51 -9.96 -4.32 -11.33
CA ARG A 51 -10.52 -5.52 -10.66
C ARG A 51 -9.80 -5.84 -9.35
N GLY A 52 -9.12 -4.85 -8.76
CA GLY A 52 -8.32 -5.02 -7.54
C GLY A 52 -9.06 -5.73 -6.43
N GLN A 53 -10.25 -5.22 -6.06
CA GLN A 53 -11.02 -5.80 -4.95
C GLN A 53 -11.43 -7.25 -5.24
N ARG A 54 -11.86 -7.54 -6.48
CA ARG A 54 -12.24 -8.91 -6.88
C ARG A 54 -11.06 -9.86 -6.88
N ILE A 55 -9.91 -9.40 -7.38
CA ILE A 55 -8.67 -10.20 -7.37
C ILE A 55 -8.27 -10.51 -5.94
N TRP A 56 -8.33 -9.53 -5.03
CA TRP A 56 -8.08 -9.72 -3.61
C TRP A 56 -8.99 -10.78 -3.00
N GLU A 57 -10.31 -10.61 -3.12
CA GLU A 57 -11.29 -11.52 -2.53
C GLU A 57 -11.13 -12.96 -3.04
N GLU A 58 -11.03 -13.14 -4.36
CA GLU A 58 -10.90 -14.47 -4.95
C GLU A 58 -9.54 -15.11 -4.64
N ALA A 59 -8.45 -14.34 -4.63
CA ALA A 59 -7.15 -14.86 -4.24
C ALA A 59 -7.16 -15.37 -2.80
N ILE A 60 -7.67 -14.58 -1.85
CA ILE A 60 -7.72 -15.00 -0.44
C ILE A 60 -8.66 -16.20 -0.24
N ARG A 61 -9.84 -16.22 -0.88
CA ARG A 61 -10.75 -17.38 -0.83
C ARG A 61 -10.12 -18.65 -1.40
N HIS A 62 -9.39 -18.55 -2.51
CA HIS A 62 -8.69 -19.69 -3.08
C HIS A 62 -7.57 -20.18 -2.14
N LEU A 63 -6.77 -19.29 -1.56
CA LEU A 63 -5.73 -19.66 -0.61
C LEU A 63 -6.29 -20.38 0.61
N LEU A 64 -7.42 -19.90 1.14
CA LEU A 64 -8.14 -20.57 2.23
C LEU A 64 -8.52 -22.00 1.84
N SER A 65 -9.04 -22.22 0.63
CA SER A 65 -9.50 -23.54 0.19
C SER A 65 -8.39 -24.55 -0.05
N ILE A 66 -7.18 -24.09 -0.37
CA ILE A 66 -6.00 -24.96 -0.58
C ILE A 66 -5.13 -25.13 0.66
N GLY A 67 -5.60 -24.70 1.84
CA GLY A 67 -4.99 -25.03 3.14
C GLY A 67 -4.74 -23.85 4.08
N MET A 68 -4.80 -22.60 3.60
CA MET A 68 -4.57 -21.44 4.46
C MET A 68 -5.61 -21.33 5.58
N ALA A 69 -6.82 -21.89 5.41
CA ALA A 69 -7.86 -21.91 6.44
C ALA A 69 -7.46 -22.67 7.72
N SER A 70 -6.46 -23.55 7.64
CA SER A 70 -5.93 -24.32 8.77
C SER A 70 -4.66 -23.72 9.38
N ALA A 71 -4.25 -22.53 8.97
CA ALA A 71 -3.03 -21.91 9.48
C ALA A 71 -3.19 -21.49 10.95
N ASP A 72 -2.17 -21.76 11.77
CA ASP A 72 -2.08 -21.24 13.15
C ASP A 72 -1.79 -19.73 13.14
N ARG A 73 -1.05 -19.27 12.13
CA ARG A 73 -0.59 -17.89 11.97
C ARG A 73 -0.69 -17.48 10.50
N ALA A 74 -1.20 -16.29 10.25
CA ALA A 74 -1.27 -15.69 8.93
C ALA A 74 -0.75 -14.25 8.97
N LEU A 75 0.15 -13.91 8.04
CA LEU A 75 0.73 -12.58 7.91
C LEU A 75 0.39 -12.01 6.53
N LEU A 76 -0.33 -10.90 6.47
CA LEU A 76 -0.48 -10.11 5.25
C LEU A 76 0.66 -9.10 5.16
N THR A 77 1.40 -9.10 4.05
CA THR A 77 2.45 -8.10 3.85
C THR A 77 2.58 -7.67 2.39
N GLY A 78 3.10 -6.47 2.19
CA GLY A 78 3.44 -5.92 0.88
C GLY A 78 4.32 -4.68 1.01
N CYS A 79 4.94 -4.31 -0.12
CA CYS A 79 5.85 -3.18 -0.25
C CYS A 79 5.24 -2.11 -1.18
N SER A 80 5.43 -0.82 -0.90
CA SER A 80 4.92 0.30 -1.71
C SER A 80 3.39 0.24 -1.86
N ALA A 81 2.83 0.20 -3.09
CA ALA A 81 1.40 0.00 -3.31
C ALA A 81 0.87 -1.30 -2.66
N GLY A 82 1.71 -2.34 -2.54
CA GLY A 82 1.36 -3.55 -1.78
C GLY A 82 1.36 -3.31 -0.26
N GLY A 83 2.17 -2.38 0.24
CA GLY A 83 2.13 -1.93 1.63
C GLY A 83 0.85 -1.15 1.90
N LEU A 84 0.46 -0.26 1.00
CA LEU A 84 -0.85 0.42 1.05
C LEU A 84 -2.00 -0.60 1.03
N ALA A 85 -1.92 -1.63 0.18
CA ALA A 85 -2.89 -2.72 0.17
C ALA A 85 -2.94 -3.46 1.51
N ALA A 86 -1.79 -3.73 2.15
CA ALA A 86 -1.75 -4.36 3.46
C ALA A 86 -2.45 -3.51 4.53
N ILE A 87 -2.41 -2.18 4.44
CA ILE A 87 -3.13 -1.26 5.33
C ILE A 87 -4.64 -1.31 5.02
N LEU A 88 -5.04 -1.09 3.78
CA LEU A 88 -6.44 -1.01 3.35
C LEU A 88 -7.21 -2.31 3.62
N HIS A 89 -6.57 -3.46 3.42
CA HIS A 89 -7.21 -4.76 3.52
C HIS A 89 -6.90 -5.50 4.82
N CYS A 90 -6.20 -4.90 5.80
CA CYS A 90 -5.77 -5.62 7.00
C CYS A 90 -6.95 -6.24 7.77
N ASP A 91 -8.01 -5.45 8.00
CA ASP A 91 -9.21 -5.94 8.69
C ASP A 91 -10.04 -6.89 7.83
N GLN A 92 -10.07 -6.70 6.50
CA GLN A 92 -10.69 -7.68 5.59
C GLN A 92 -9.96 -9.03 5.67
N PHE A 93 -8.63 -9.02 5.72
CA PHE A 93 -7.82 -10.22 5.89
C PHE A 93 -8.08 -10.91 7.22
N GLY A 94 -8.13 -10.14 8.33
CA GLY A 94 -8.53 -10.66 9.64
C GLY A 94 -9.93 -11.29 9.63
N ALA A 95 -10.89 -10.63 8.99
CA ALA A 95 -12.28 -11.09 8.91
C ALA A 95 -12.43 -12.45 8.19
N PHE A 96 -11.56 -12.77 7.23
CA PHE A 96 -11.56 -14.08 6.59
C PHE A 96 -11.31 -15.24 7.56
N PHE A 97 -10.66 -14.99 8.71
CA PHE A 97 -10.39 -15.97 9.76
C PHE A 97 -11.32 -15.83 10.98
N ALA A 98 -12.35 -14.99 10.91
CA ALA A 98 -13.30 -14.82 12.01
C ALA A 98 -13.89 -16.17 12.46
N GLY A 99 -13.88 -16.41 13.78
CA GLY A 99 -14.31 -17.68 14.38
C GLY A 99 -13.27 -18.81 14.35
N ARG A 100 -12.05 -18.56 13.84
CA ARG A 100 -10.92 -19.50 13.89
C ARG A 100 -9.91 -19.11 14.97
N SER A 101 -9.07 -20.05 15.37
CA SER A 101 -7.95 -19.83 16.31
C SER A 101 -6.69 -19.25 15.65
N THR A 102 -6.77 -18.81 14.39
CA THR A 102 -5.63 -18.27 13.63
C THR A 102 -5.21 -16.91 14.17
N THR A 103 -3.92 -16.75 14.47
CA THR A 103 -3.35 -15.43 14.76
C THR A 103 -3.09 -14.68 13.46
N VAL A 104 -3.83 -13.60 13.20
CA VAL A 104 -3.67 -12.77 12.00
C VAL A 104 -2.92 -11.48 12.35
N LYS A 105 -1.94 -11.11 11.53
CA LYS A 105 -1.23 -9.83 11.61
C LYS A 105 -0.98 -9.27 10.20
N CYS A 106 -0.70 -7.97 10.14
CA CYS A 106 -0.30 -7.29 8.92
C CYS A 106 1.06 -6.61 9.09
N LEU A 107 1.82 -6.51 7.99
CA LEU A 107 3.06 -5.74 7.90
C LEU A 107 3.01 -4.90 6.62
N ALA A 108 2.89 -3.59 6.76
CA ALA A 108 2.97 -2.66 5.64
C ALA A 108 4.38 -2.10 5.55
N ASP A 109 5.09 -2.42 4.47
CA ASP A 109 6.42 -1.88 4.16
C ASP A 109 6.32 -0.78 3.11
N ALA A 110 6.86 0.40 3.41
CA ALA A 110 6.87 1.58 2.53
C ALA A 110 5.48 1.94 1.96
N GLY A 111 4.41 1.65 2.71
CA GLY A 111 3.01 1.84 2.28
C GLY A 111 2.31 3.04 2.91
N LEU A 112 2.97 3.73 3.85
CA LEU A 112 2.40 4.86 4.60
C LEU A 112 2.65 6.18 3.84
N PHE A 113 1.86 6.41 2.80
CA PHE A 113 1.91 7.66 2.04
C PHE A 113 1.12 8.77 2.73
N LEU A 114 1.64 10.00 2.64
CA LEU A 114 1.07 11.17 3.31
C LEU A 114 0.40 12.12 2.32
N ASP A 115 -0.82 12.56 2.64
CA ASP A 115 -1.49 13.72 2.00
C ASP A 115 -0.84 15.02 2.52
N ALA A 116 0.32 15.33 1.94
CA ALA A 116 1.17 16.46 2.30
C ALA A 116 1.14 17.56 1.23
N VAL A 117 1.48 18.77 1.66
CA VAL A 117 1.67 19.91 0.75
C VAL A 117 3.01 19.75 0.03
N ASP A 118 3.02 19.93 -1.28
CA ASP A 118 4.23 19.87 -2.10
C ASP A 118 5.01 21.20 -2.08
N VAL A 119 6.21 21.18 -2.64
CA VAL A 119 7.15 22.32 -2.65
C VAL A 119 6.63 23.55 -3.42
N SER A 120 5.53 23.40 -4.17
CA SER A 120 4.84 24.51 -4.85
C SER A 120 3.61 25.02 -4.08
N GLY A 121 3.30 24.44 -2.92
CA GLY A 121 2.11 24.75 -2.14
C GLY A 121 0.85 23.95 -2.54
N GLY A 122 0.98 23.03 -3.50
CA GLY A 122 -0.10 22.16 -3.97
C GLY A 122 -0.23 20.88 -3.14
N ARG A 123 -1.08 19.94 -3.60
CA ARG A 123 -1.21 18.59 -3.05
C ARG A 123 -1.12 17.55 -4.15
N SER A 124 0.05 17.45 -4.77
CA SER A 124 0.28 16.61 -5.96
C SER A 124 -0.20 15.16 -5.79
N LEU A 125 0.11 14.51 -4.66
CA LEU A 125 -0.32 13.13 -4.43
C LEU A 125 -1.82 13.00 -4.19
N ARG A 126 -2.47 13.99 -3.57
CA ARG A 126 -3.93 13.99 -3.40
C ARG A 126 -4.63 14.04 -4.74
N SER A 127 -4.14 14.86 -5.68
CA SER A 127 -4.67 14.89 -7.04
C SER A 127 -4.50 13.54 -7.73
N TYR A 128 -3.30 12.94 -7.64
CA TYR A 128 -3.02 11.63 -8.22
C TYR A 128 -3.92 10.51 -7.64
N TYR A 129 -4.07 10.45 -6.32
CA TYR A 129 -4.96 9.50 -5.66
C TYR A 129 -6.43 9.77 -5.95
N GLY A 130 -6.84 11.03 -6.08
CA GLY A 130 -8.19 11.39 -6.50
C GLY A 130 -8.54 10.81 -7.86
N ASP A 131 -7.62 10.90 -8.83
CA ASP A 131 -7.79 10.31 -10.15
C ASP A 131 -7.90 8.78 -10.08
N ILE A 132 -7.06 8.10 -9.27
CA ILE A 132 -7.13 6.65 -9.05
C ILE A 132 -8.48 6.25 -8.44
N VAL A 133 -8.89 6.91 -7.35
CA VAL A 133 -10.11 6.59 -6.61
C VAL A 133 -11.33 6.74 -7.50
N ALA A 134 -11.40 7.82 -8.28
CA ALA A 134 -12.49 8.09 -9.21
C ALA A 134 -12.50 7.10 -10.39
N MET A 135 -11.36 6.91 -11.06
CA MET A 135 -11.25 6.07 -12.25
C MET A 135 -11.54 4.59 -11.95
N GLN A 136 -11.06 4.09 -10.81
CA GLN A 136 -11.12 2.66 -10.49
C GLN A 136 -12.29 2.27 -9.58
N GLY A 137 -13.16 3.23 -9.22
CA GLY A 137 -14.32 2.95 -8.38
C GLY A 137 -13.95 2.42 -6.99
N VAL A 138 -12.98 3.06 -6.33
CA VAL A 138 -12.41 2.57 -5.06
C VAL A 138 -13.34 2.80 -3.86
N ALA A 139 -14.14 3.87 -3.89
CA ALA A 139 -14.90 4.35 -2.73
C ALA A 139 -15.73 3.27 -1.99
N PRO A 140 -16.44 2.34 -2.65
CA PRO A 140 -17.23 1.31 -1.96
C PRO A 140 -16.41 0.28 -1.17
N HIS A 141 -15.09 0.25 -1.39
CA HIS A 141 -14.18 -0.75 -0.80
C HIS A 141 -13.26 -0.17 0.28
N LEU A 142 -13.43 1.10 0.60
CA LEU A 142 -12.72 1.76 1.69
C LEU A 142 -13.41 1.52 3.05
N PRO A 143 -12.68 1.67 4.18
CA PRO A 143 -13.27 1.50 5.51
C PRO A 143 -14.42 2.49 5.77
N PRO A 144 -15.62 2.01 6.15
CA PRO A 144 -16.76 2.88 6.51
C PRO A 144 -16.43 3.84 7.66
N THR A 145 -15.60 3.39 8.60
CA THR A 145 -15.07 4.19 9.72
C THR A 145 -14.38 5.48 9.28
N CYS A 146 -13.93 5.58 8.02
CA CYS A 146 -13.41 6.80 7.44
C CYS A 146 -14.42 7.46 6.48
N THR A 147 -15.04 6.70 5.57
CA THR A 147 -15.89 7.29 4.52
C THR A 147 -17.19 7.89 5.04
N ASP A 148 -17.61 7.56 6.26
CA ASP A 148 -18.75 8.18 6.94
C ASP A 148 -18.49 9.65 7.31
N HIS A 149 -17.23 10.09 7.32
CA HIS A 149 -16.82 11.43 7.77
C HIS A 149 -15.86 12.17 6.83
N LEU A 150 -15.16 11.45 5.95
CA LEU A 150 -14.19 12.00 5.00
C LEU A 150 -14.51 11.51 3.57
N ASP A 151 -14.03 12.27 2.57
CA ASP A 151 -14.15 11.85 1.19
C ASP A 151 -13.29 10.61 0.87
N ALA A 152 -13.65 9.87 -0.18
CA ALA A 152 -12.97 8.63 -0.55
C ALA A 152 -11.47 8.82 -0.86
N THR A 153 -11.06 9.97 -1.39
CA THR A 153 -9.62 10.24 -1.63
C THR A 153 -8.88 10.35 -0.32
N SER A 154 -9.44 11.07 0.65
CA SER A 154 -8.88 11.14 2.01
C SER A 154 -8.80 9.75 2.65
N CYS A 155 -9.80 8.90 2.49
CA CYS A 155 -9.80 7.55 3.06
C CYS A 155 -8.88 6.55 2.34
N PHE A 156 -8.38 6.88 1.14
CA PHE A 156 -7.34 6.10 0.49
C PHE A 156 -5.94 6.41 1.04
N PHE A 157 -5.77 7.52 1.76
CA PHE A 157 -4.54 7.82 2.49
C PHE A 157 -4.49 7.10 3.85
N PRO A 158 -3.43 6.32 4.12
CA PRO A 158 -3.26 5.58 5.37
C PRO A 158 -3.46 6.40 6.65
N GLN A 159 -2.98 7.64 6.68
CA GLN A 159 -3.06 8.53 7.84
C GLN A 159 -4.48 8.71 8.40
N ASN A 160 -5.52 8.51 7.58
CA ASN A 160 -6.91 8.69 7.96
C ASN A 160 -7.60 7.39 8.39
N ILE A 161 -6.93 6.23 8.26
CA ILE A 161 -7.52 4.92 8.55
C ILE A 161 -6.73 4.11 9.58
N ILE A 162 -5.43 4.37 9.75
CA ILE A 162 -4.52 3.54 10.57
C ILE A 162 -5.00 3.41 12.02
N ASP A 163 -5.54 4.47 12.61
CA ASP A 163 -6.03 4.48 14.00
C ASP A 163 -7.27 3.61 14.20
N ASN A 164 -7.98 3.28 13.11
CA ASN A 164 -9.20 2.51 13.15
C ASN A 164 -9.00 1.01 12.86
N ILE A 165 -7.82 0.62 12.37
CA ILE A 165 -7.50 -0.79 12.06
C ILE A 165 -7.54 -1.62 13.34
N LYS A 166 -8.29 -2.74 13.32
CA LYS A 166 -8.46 -3.61 14.49
C LYS A 166 -7.46 -4.75 14.52
N THR A 167 -7.07 -5.25 13.35
CA THR A 167 -6.09 -6.31 13.18
C THR A 167 -4.69 -5.77 13.44
N PRO A 168 -3.85 -6.41 14.29
CA PRO A 168 -2.53 -5.88 14.59
C PRO A 168 -1.69 -5.68 13.34
N ILE A 169 -1.25 -4.45 13.12
CA ILE A 169 -0.43 -4.04 11.98
C ILE A 169 0.90 -3.45 12.45
N PHE A 170 1.98 -3.89 11.81
CA PHE A 170 3.29 -3.26 11.92
C PHE A 170 3.51 -2.35 10.71
N LEU A 171 3.89 -1.10 10.96
CA LEU A 171 4.21 -0.12 9.92
C LEU A 171 5.72 0.04 9.83
N LEU A 172 6.30 -0.39 8.71
CA LEU A 172 7.70 -0.16 8.38
C LEU A 172 7.73 0.91 7.28
N ASN A 173 8.23 2.10 7.59
CA ASN A 173 8.33 3.16 6.59
C ASN A 173 9.61 3.96 6.81
N ALA A 174 10.29 4.33 5.73
CA ALA A 174 11.40 5.27 5.82
C ALA A 174 10.87 6.65 6.24
N ALA A 175 11.63 7.36 7.08
CA ALA A 175 11.32 8.74 7.44
C ALA A 175 11.32 9.67 6.21
N TYR A 176 12.19 9.38 5.25
CA TYR A 176 12.31 10.08 3.96
C TYR A 176 12.13 9.07 2.83
N ASP A 177 10.89 8.64 2.64
CA ASP A 177 10.54 7.72 1.55
C ASP A 177 10.80 8.38 0.19
N VAL A 178 11.54 7.69 -0.68
CA VAL A 178 11.96 8.23 -1.98
C VAL A 178 10.76 8.49 -2.88
N TRP A 179 9.77 7.60 -2.87
CA TRP A 179 8.59 7.71 -3.70
C TRP A 179 7.67 8.84 -3.21
N GLN A 180 7.49 8.98 -1.90
CA GLN A 180 6.78 10.13 -1.32
C GLN A 180 7.46 11.44 -1.73
N ILE A 181 8.79 11.52 -1.72
CA ILE A 181 9.48 12.75 -2.15
C ILE A 181 9.30 12.99 -3.66
N GLU A 182 9.43 11.94 -4.47
CA GLU A 182 9.39 12.06 -5.94
C GLU A 182 8.00 12.34 -6.49
N GLU A 183 6.96 11.66 -5.99
CA GLU A 183 5.61 11.73 -6.56
C GLU A 183 4.68 12.67 -5.78
N SER A 184 4.99 12.96 -4.50
CA SER A 184 4.18 13.83 -3.65
C SER A 184 4.84 15.17 -3.37
N LEU A 185 5.97 15.17 -2.65
CA LEU A 185 6.50 16.39 -2.05
C LEU A 185 7.21 17.29 -3.06
N ALA A 186 8.00 16.71 -3.96
CA ALA A 186 8.75 17.44 -4.96
C ALA A 186 8.64 16.80 -6.36
N PRO A 187 7.45 16.54 -6.91
CA PRO A 187 7.33 16.06 -8.28
C PRO A 187 7.86 17.07 -9.29
N SER A 188 8.25 16.59 -10.47
CA SER A 188 8.84 17.44 -11.52
C SER A 188 7.94 18.62 -11.92
N LYS A 189 6.61 18.48 -11.78
CA LYS A 189 5.65 19.58 -12.01
C LYS A 189 5.70 20.65 -10.91
N ALA A 190 5.94 20.26 -9.66
CA ALA A 190 6.05 21.18 -8.51
C ALA A 190 7.46 21.78 -8.36
N ASP A 191 8.48 21.17 -8.97
CA ASP A 191 9.88 21.61 -8.94
C ASP A 191 10.41 22.00 -10.34
N PRO A 192 9.85 23.04 -11.00
CA PRO A 192 10.24 23.41 -12.37
C PRO A 192 11.68 23.91 -12.47
N SER A 193 12.21 24.51 -11.40
CA SER A 193 13.61 24.95 -11.31
C SER A 193 14.59 23.81 -11.05
N ARG A 194 14.09 22.60 -10.80
CA ARG A 194 14.88 21.39 -10.49
C ARG A 194 15.75 21.54 -9.23
N ALA A 195 15.34 22.39 -8.30
CA ALA A 195 16.04 22.63 -7.04
C ALA A 195 16.13 21.36 -6.19
N TRP A 196 15.14 20.47 -6.30
CA TRP A 196 15.07 19.23 -5.52
C TRP A 196 15.72 18.03 -6.19
N ARG A 197 16.12 18.13 -7.48
CA ARG A 197 16.59 16.99 -8.29
C ARG A 197 17.63 16.10 -7.61
N ALA A 198 18.63 16.69 -6.94
CA ALA A 198 19.65 15.92 -6.23
C ALA A 198 19.15 15.34 -4.90
N CYS A 199 18.35 16.12 -4.16
CA CYS A 199 17.79 15.77 -2.86
C CYS A 199 16.78 14.61 -2.93
N LYS A 200 15.98 14.51 -4.02
CA LYS A 200 14.96 13.47 -4.22
C LYS A 200 15.52 12.06 -4.00
N PHE A 201 16.67 11.76 -4.61
CA PHE A 201 17.27 10.42 -4.59
C PHE A 201 18.43 10.29 -3.60
N ASN A 202 18.99 11.40 -3.12
CA ASN A 202 20.09 11.41 -2.17
C ASN A 202 19.89 12.46 -1.08
N ARG A 203 19.56 12.02 0.13
CA ARG A 203 19.31 12.90 1.29
C ARG A 203 20.54 13.70 1.70
N SER A 204 21.75 13.19 1.46
CA SER A 204 22.99 13.92 1.72
C SER A 204 23.23 15.09 0.75
N ALA A 205 22.46 15.17 -0.35
CA ALA A 205 22.50 16.27 -1.30
C ALA A 205 21.44 17.36 -1.03
N CYS A 206 20.60 17.19 0.01
CA CYS A 206 19.64 18.19 0.41
C CYS A 206 20.34 19.35 1.15
N ASN A 207 19.98 20.59 0.82
CA ASN A 207 20.39 21.75 1.61
C ASN A 207 19.53 21.90 2.88
N ALA A 208 19.91 22.82 3.78
CA ALA A 208 19.22 23.02 5.05
C ALA A 208 17.72 23.37 4.90
N SER A 209 17.36 24.17 3.90
CA SER A 209 15.95 24.51 3.62
C SER A 209 15.15 23.29 3.17
N GLN A 210 15.74 22.41 2.37
CA GLN A 210 15.09 21.20 1.90
C GLN A 210 14.89 20.19 3.02
N ILE A 211 15.89 20.03 3.89
CA ILE A 211 15.75 19.18 5.08
C ILE A 211 14.68 19.71 6.02
N ASN A 212 14.65 21.03 6.30
CA ASN A 212 13.62 21.62 7.13
C ASN A 212 12.22 21.36 6.57
N PHE A 213 12.04 21.51 5.25
CA PHE A 213 10.76 21.18 4.61
C PHE A 213 10.37 19.71 4.77
N LEU A 214 11.32 18.77 4.65
CA LEU A 214 11.03 17.34 4.83
C LEU A 214 10.72 16.97 6.30
N GLN A 215 11.16 17.77 7.26
CA GLN A 215 10.98 17.50 8.69
C GLN A 215 9.67 18.06 9.26
N GLY A 216 9.03 19.02 8.56
CA GLY A 216 7.81 19.69 9.01
C GLY A 216 8.11 20.91 9.87
#